data_AF-X0WJL0-F1
#
_entry.id   AF-X0WJL0-F1
#
_cell.length_a   1.000
_cell.length_b   1.000
_cell.length_c   1.000
_cell.angle_alpha   90.00
_cell.angle_beta   90.00
_cell.angle_gamma   90.00
#
_symmetry.space_group_name_H-M   'P 1'
#
loop_
_entity.id
_entity.type
_entity.pdbx_description
1 polymer ?
#
loop_
_entity_poly.entity_id
_entity_poly.type
_entity_poly.pdbx_seq_one_letter_code
_entity_poly.pdbx_strand_id
1 'polypeptide(L)'
;DLIEKPEPGEAPSNLIQIGRFVVPYEIIEILEEQKLGKGGELWMADAMLTLAQRKRVVAEPIKGTWYTTGDPLRLLQTFIALALKDDHIGPQLRQYLQGLRL
;
A
#
# COMPACT_ATOMS: atom_id res chain seq x y z
N ASP A 1 -8.32 6.36 -14.43
CA ASP A 1 -7.73 5.03 -14.65
C ASP A 1 -7.03 4.51 -13.40
N LEU A 2 -6.97 3.18 -13.26
CA LEU A 2 -6.25 2.46 -12.20
C LEU A 2 -5.25 1.53 -12.91
N ILE A 3 -3.96 1.69 -12.63
CA ILE A 3 -2.88 0.97 -13.32
C ILE A 3 -1.98 0.31 -12.28
N GLU A 4 -1.81 -1.00 -12.37
CA GLU A 4 -0.87 -1.75 -11.53
C GLU A 4 0.56 -1.52 -12.01
N LYS A 5 1.42 -0.98 -11.14
CA LYS A 5 2.86 -0.76 -11.40
C LYS A 5 3.12 -0.04 -12.73
N PRO A 6 2.63 1.21 -12.91
CA PRO A 6 2.86 1.99 -14.11
C PRO A 6 4.36 2.28 -14.29
N GLU A 7 4.80 2.42 -15.53
CA GLU A 7 6.16 2.88 -15.80
C GLU A 7 6.32 4.35 -15.39
N PRO A 8 7.55 4.82 -15.12
CA PRO A 8 7.79 6.22 -14.80
C PRO A 8 7.23 7.17 -15.87
N GLY A 9 6.36 8.08 -15.47
CA GLY A 9 5.70 9.04 -16.37
C GLY A 9 4.32 8.61 -16.88
N GLU A 10 3.90 7.35 -16.66
CA GLU A 10 2.59 6.84 -17.08
C GLU A 10 1.54 6.89 -15.96
N ALA A 11 1.95 7.22 -14.73
CA ALA A 11 1.04 7.27 -13.59
C ALA A 11 -0.01 8.38 -13.76
N PRO A 12 -1.32 8.06 -13.69
CA PRO A 12 -2.38 9.05 -13.88
C PRO A 12 -2.50 10.04 -12.72
N SER A 13 -1.90 9.74 -11.57
CA SER A 13 -1.85 10.60 -10.39
C SER A 13 -0.73 10.17 -9.44
N ASN A 14 -0.62 10.87 -8.30
CA ASN A 14 0.24 10.49 -7.17
C ASN A 14 -0.50 9.67 -6.09
N LEU A 15 -1.74 9.27 -6.33
CA LEU A 15 -2.50 8.40 -5.43
C LEU A 15 -2.09 6.94 -5.65
N ILE A 16 -1.84 6.24 -4.55
CA ILE A 16 -1.50 4.81 -4.57
C ILE A 16 -2.59 3.99 -3.88
N GLN A 17 -2.84 2.80 -4.41
CA GLN A 17 -3.68 1.80 -3.78
C GLN A 17 -2.85 1.05 -2.73
N ILE A 18 -3.21 1.20 -1.46
CA ILE A 18 -2.61 0.47 -0.33
C ILE A 18 -3.60 -0.62 0.05
N GLY A 19 -3.15 -1.89 0.15
CA GLY A 19 -3.97 -3.12 0.23
C GLY A 19 -5.08 -3.17 1.30
N ARG A 20 -6.09 -2.32 1.15
CA ARG A 20 -7.25 -2.11 2.01
C ARG A 20 -8.42 -1.83 1.08
N PHE A 21 -9.39 -2.73 1.10
CA PHE A 21 -10.51 -2.72 0.17
C PHE A 21 -11.79 -2.95 0.94
N VAL A 22 -12.83 -2.21 0.58
CA VAL A 22 -14.21 -2.53 0.92
C VAL A 22 -14.90 -2.74 -0.41
N VAL A 23 -15.17 -4.00 -0.73
CA VAL A 23 -15.63 -4.43 -2.06
C VAL A 23 -16.89 -5.27 -1.91
N PRO A 24 -17.83 -5.16 -2.86
CA PRO A 24 -19.00 -6.02 -2.86
C PRO A 24 -18.67 -7.38 -3.47
N TYR A 25 -19.55 -8.36 -3.33
CA TYR A 25 -19.28 -9.74 -3.75
C TYR A 25 -19.01 -9.87 -5.25
N GLU A 26 -19.56 -8.99 -6.09
CA GLU A 26 -19.37 -9.01 -7.54
C GLU A 26 -17.90 -8.91 -7.97
N ILE A 27 -17.00 -8.47 -7.09
CA ILE A 27 -15.57 -8.53 -7.37
C ILE A 27 -15.07 -9.98 -7.54
N ILE A 28 -15.67 -10.93 -6.83
CA ILE A 28 -15.34 -12.36 -6.93
C ILE A 28 -15.80 -12.89 -8.29
N GLU A 29 -17.02 -12.57 -8.70
CA GLU A 29 -17.56 -12.93 -10.03
C GLU A 29 -16.67 -12.38 -11.16
N ILE A 30 -16.20 -11.13 -11.03
CA ILE A 30 -15.25 -10.53 -11.96
C ILE A 30 -13.93 -11.31 -11.98
N LEU A 31 -13.39 -11.67 -10.80
CA LEU A 31 -12.12 -12.38 -10.68
C LEU A 31 -12.17 -13.79 -11.28
N GLU A 32 -13.32 -14.48 -11.20
CA GLU A 32 -13.50 -15.81 -11.79
C GLU A 32 -13.41 -15.80 -13.33
N GLU A 33 -13.88 -14.73 -13.97
CA GLU A 33 -13.86 -14.57 -15.42
C GLU A 33 -12.60 -13.84 -15.93
N GLN A 34 -11.85 -13.21 -15.02
CA GLN A 34 -10.74 -12.34 -15.36
C GLN A 34 -9.55 -13.13 -15.93
N LYS A 35 -9.02 -12.63 -17.05
CA LYS A 35 -7.77 -13.13 -17.63
C LYS A 35 -6.58 -12.72 -16.77
N LEU A 36 -5.56 -13.57 -16.73
CA LEU A 36 -4.29 -13.27 -16.08
C LEU A 36 -3.63 -12.06 -16.74
N GLY A 37 -3.12 -11.14 -15.91
CA GLY A 37 -2.48 -9.90 -16.34
C GLY A 37 -0.96 -10.02 -16.42
N LYS A 38 -0.26 -8.98 -15.97
CA LYS A 38 1.21 -8.90 -16.00
C LYS A 38 1.82 -10.08 -15.24
N GLY A 39 2.78 -10.77 -15.85
CA GLY A 39 3.47 -11.92 -15.24
C GLY A 39 2.62 -13.19 -15.11
N GLY A 40 1.43 -13.27 -15.72
CA GLY A 40 0.55 -14.41 -15.56
C GLY A 40 -0.16 -14.46 -14.20
N GLU A 41 -0.23 -13.32 -13.50
CA GLU A 41 -0.88 -13.22 -12.20
C GLU A 41 -2.31 -12.68 -12.32
N LEU A 42 -3.17 -13.06 -11.38
CA LEU A 42 -4.51 -12.49 -11.24
C LEU A 42 -4.44 -11.22 -10.38
N TRP A 43 -4.66 -10.06 -10.99
CA TRP A 43 -4.51 -8.77 -10.31
C TRP A 43 -5.82 -8.19 -9.80
N MET A 44 -5.81 -7.76 -8.54
CA MET A 44 -6.94 -7.04 -7.95
C MET A 44 -7.18 -5.68 -8.63
N ALA A 45 -6.14 -5.02 -9.13
CA ALA A 45 -6.27 -3.73 -9.81
C ALA A 45 -7.12 -3.84 -11.09
N ASP A 46 -6.91 -4.88 -11.89
CA ASP A 46 -7.67 -5.15 -13.11
C ASP A 46 -9.16 -5.42 -12.79
N ALA A 47 -9.41 -6.16 -11.70
CA ALA A 47 -10.77 -6.48 -11.26
C ALA A 47 -11.49 -5.23 -10.76
N MET A 48 -10.80 -4.38 -10.00
CA MET A 48 -11.33 -3.10 -9.52
C MET A 48 -11.62 -2.14 -10.68
N LEU A 49 -10.78 -2.15 -11.73
CA LEU A 49 -11.03 -1.37 -12.95
C LEU A 49 -12.29 -1.86 -13.68
N THR A 50 -12.46 -3.17 -13.81
CA THR A 50 -13.67 -3.78 -14.37
C THR A 50 -14.90 -3.45 -13.54
N LEU A 51 -14.79 -3.50 -12.21
CA LEU A 51 -15.88 -3.11 -11.30
C LEU A 51 -16.23 -1.63 -11.48
N ALA A 52 -15.23 -0.76 -11.64
CA ALA A 52 -15.41 0.68 -11.84
C ALA A 52 -16.12 1.03 -13.17
N GLN A 53 -16.03 0.14 -14.18
CA GLN A 53 -16.81 0.28 -15.42
C GLN A 53 -18.29 -0.07 -15.22
N ARG A 54 -18.61 -0.92 -14.23
CA ARG A 54 -19.98 -1.39 -13.94
C ARG A 54 -20.67 -0.58 -12.85
N LYS A 55 -19.93 -0.07 -11.88
CA LYS A 55 -20.44 0.58 -10.67
C LYS A 55 -19.52 1.72 -10.23
N ARG A 56 -20.05 2.60 -9.37
CA ARG A 56 -19.23 3.66 -8.75
C ARG A 56 -18.21 3.04 -7.78
N VAL A 57 -16.94 3.27 -8.06
CA VAL A 57 -15.81 3.00 -7.15
C VAL A 57 -15.25 4.33 -6.66
N VAL A 58 -14.92 4.41 -5.38
CA VAL A 58 -14.38 5.63 -4.75
C VAL A 58 -13.06 5.29 -4.07
N ALA A 59 -12.07 6.17 -4.22
CA ALA A 59 -10.82 6.12 -3.46
C ALA A 59 -10.92 7.07 -2.26
N GLU A 60 -10.59 6.57 -1.07
CA GLU A 60 -10.57 7.37 0.17
C GLU A 60 -9.11 7.54 0.63
N PRO A 61 -8.53 8.74 0.52
CA PRO A 61 -7.16 8.99 0.97
C PRO A 61 -7.05 8.89 2.50
N ILE A 62 -6.18 7.97 2.97
CA ILE A 62 -5.93 7.80 4.40
C ILE A 62 -4.93 8.88 4.87
N LYS A 63 -5.32 9.62 5.91
CA LYS A 63 -4.40 10.53 6.61
C LYS A 63 -3.62 9.75 7.67
N GLY A 64 -2.32 9.61 7.48
CA GLY A 64 -1.45 8.94 8.45
C GLY A 64 -0.03 8.72 7.94
N THR A 65 0.78 8.04 8.75
CA THR A 65 2.11 7.58 8.35
C THR A 65 2.02 6.17 7.80
N TRP A 66 2.46 5.98 6.56
CA TRP A 66 2.53 4.65 5.95
C TRP A 66 3.79 3.92 6.43
N TYR A 67 3.56 2.86 7.21
CA TYR A 67 4.58 1.89 7.60
C TYR A 67 4.45 0.63 6.75
N THR A 68 5.58 0.01 6.40
CA THR A 68 5.62 -1.21 5.59
C THR A 68 6.78 -2.10 5.99
N THR A 69 6.55 -3.40 5.91
CA THR A 69 7.55 -4.44 6.17
C THR A 69 8.07 -5.08 4.88
N GLY A 70 7.53 -4.70 3.72
CA GLY A 70 7.89 -5.27 2.42
C GLY A 70 9.12 -4.67 1.76
N ASP A 71 9.68 -3.59 2.32
CA ASP A 71 10.92 -2.97 1.87
C ASP A 71 11.94 -2.97 3.02
N PRO A 72 13.17 -3.46 2.83
CA PRO A 72 14.14 -3.61 3.92
C PRO A 72 14.48 -2.31 4.66
N LEU A 73 14.62 -1.19 3.94
CA LEU A 73 14.95 0.09 4.56
C LEU A 73 13.75 0.64 5.35
N ARG A 74 12.56 0.63 4.74
CA ARG A 74 11.32 1.07 5.38
C ARG A 74 10.92 0.18 6.55
N LEU A 75 11.28 -1.09 6.55
CA LEU A 75 11.11 -1.99 7.70
C LEU A 75 11.90 -1.47 8.90
N LEU A 76 13.20 -1.17 8.72
CA LEU A 76 14.04 -0.62 9.79
C LEU A 76 13.51 0.74 10.27
N GLN A 77 13.14 1.62 9.34
CA GLN A 77 12.53 2.91 9.67
C GLN A 77 11.22 2.75 10.45
N THR A 78 10.38 1.77 10.07
CA THR A 78 9.13 1.43 10.76
C THR A 78 9.41 0.99 12.19
N PHE A 79 10.36 0.08 12.40
CA PHE A 79 10.72 -0.39 13.73
C PHE A 79 11.24 0.75 14.62
N ILE A 80 12.14 1.59 14.10
CA ILE A 80 12.64 2.75 14.86
C ILE A 80 11.48 3.70 15.20
N ALA A 81 10.62 4.02 14.23
CA ALA A 81 9.52 4.96 14.44
C ALA A 81 8.47 4.45 15.44
N LEU A 82 8.17 3.15 15.44
CA LEU A 82 7.26 2.54 16.41
C LEU A 82 7.90 2.43 17.80
N ALA A 83 9.16 2.01 17.88
CA ALA A 83 9.88 1.91 19.16
C ALA A 83 10.07 3.28 19.82
N LEU A 84 10.26 4.35 19.04
CA LEU A 84 10.33 5.72 19.58
C LEU A 84 9.00 6.26 20.13
N LYS A 85 7.87 5.65 19.77
CA LYS A 85 6.53 5.98 20.29
C LYS A 85 6.15 5.18 21.53
N ASP A 86 6.87 4.11 21.82
CA ASP A 86 6.64 3.27 22.99
C ASP A 86 7.21 3.96 24.25
N ASP A 87 6.40 4.07 25.30
CA ASP A 87 6.79 4.81 26.52
C ASP A 87 7.91 4.12 27.32
N HIS A 88 8.10 2.81 27.13
CA HIS A 88 9.09 2.01 27.85
C HIS A 88 10.42 1.95 27.09
N ILE A 89 10.36 1.85 25.77
CA ILE A 89 11.52 1.68 24.89
C ILE A 89 12.03 3.01 24.34
N GLY A 90 11.11 3.92 24.00
CA GLY A 90 11.39 5.17 23.30
C GLY A 90 12.43 6.06 23.98
N PRO A 91 12.39 6.26 25.31
CA PRO A 91 13.40 7.06 26.01
C PRO A 91 14.83 6.50 25.84
N GLN A 92 15.01 5.19 26.02
CA GLN A 92 16.31 4.53 25.93
C GLN A 92 16.83 4.52 24.48
N LEU A 93 15.94 4.24 23.51
CA LEU A 93 16.29 4.25 22.09
C LEU A 93 16.71 5.65 21.62
N ARG A 94 16.00 6.70 22.05
CA ARG A 94 16.35 8.09 21.71
C ARG A 94 17.74 8.46 22.22
N GLN A 95 18.07 8.10 23.46
CA GLN A 95 19.39 8.32 24.03
C GLN A 95 20.47 7.59 23.23
N TYR A 96 20.25 6.33 22.87
CA TYR A 96 21.17 5.56 22.04
C TYR A 96 21.42 6.22 20.68
N LEU A 97 20.35 6.61 19.97
CA LEU A 97 20.45 7.23 18.64
C LEU A 97 21.21 8.56 18.65
N GLN A 98 21.04 9.39 19.69
CA GLN A 98 21.79 10.65 19.86
C GLN A 98 23.30 10.43 20.09
N GLY A 99 23.69 9.26 20.59
CA GLY A 99 25.08 8.88 20.81
C GLY A 99 25.78 8.32 19.56
N LEU A 100 25.04 8.06 18.47
CA LEU A 100 25.63 7.59 17.22
C LEU A 100 26.39 8.72 16.53
N ARG A 101 27.62 8.41 16.08
CA ARG A 101 28.35 9.27 15.14
C ARG A 101 27.90 8.92 13.73
N LEU A 102 26.92 9.67 13.23
CA LEU A 102 26.37 9.57 11.87
C LEU A 102 27.02 10.60 10.94
#